data_AF-R5JCW5-F1
#
_entry.id   AF-R5JCW5-F1
#
_cell.length_a   1.000
_cell.length_b   1.000
_cell.length_c   1.000
_cell.angle_alpha   90.00
_cell.angle_beta   90.00
_cell.angle_gamma   90.00
#
_symmetry.space_group_name_H-M   'P 1'
#
loop_
_entity.id
_entity.type
_entity.pdbx_description
1 polymer ?
#
loop_
_entity_poly.entity_id
_entity_poly.type
_entity_poly.pdbx_seq_one_letter_code
_entity_poly.pdbx_strand_id
1 'polypeptide(L)'
;MALLQISVTEISSISFLIDSKNTKTLTCTAEGTSSNIKTKSNPEIKVNNKKIKDMVFTVNMIFPEDLLDQRQNYVNIIRQTKPYMSASITDKGIRFVTKEHGGNFIGIDTTQDITISELKQVLEVQGYTCK
;
A
#
# COMPACT_ATOMS: atom_id res chain seq x y z
N MET A 1 -29.37 47.03 -24.06
CA MET A 1 -28.57 45.87 -24.55
C MET A 1 -27.14 46.04 -24.03
N ALA A 2 -26.45 44.94 -23.72
CA ALA A 2 -25.22 44.77 -22.92
C ALA A 2 -25.52 44.55 -21.43
N LEU A 3 -25.80 43.32 -20.98
CA LEU A 3 -24.95 42.12 -20.77
C LEU A 3 -24.10 42.19 -19.50
N LEU A 4 -24.41 41.24 -18.61
CA LEU A 4 -23.71 40.85 -17.39
C LEU A 4 -22.21 40.63 -17.63
N GLN A 5 -21.39 41.02 -16.67
CA GLN A 5 -20.22 40.24 -16.28
C GLN A 5 -20.20 40.10 -14.76
N ILE A 6 -20.68 38.97 -14.26
CA ILE A 6 -20.39 38.51 -12.90
C ILE A 6 -19.08 37.73 -12.99
N SER A 7 -18.04 38.24 -12.35
CA SER A 7 -16.75 37.57 -12.18
C SER A 7 -16.93 36.41 -11.20
N VAL A 8 -16.83 35.17 -11.69
CA VAL A 8 -16.70 33.99 -10.83
C VAL A 8 -15.22 33.69 -10.69
N THR A 9 -14.59 34.33 -9.71
CA THR A 9 -13.24 33.99 -9.25
C THR A 9 -13.42 33.48 -7.84
N GLU A 10 -13.54 32.16 -7.67
CA GLU A 10 -13.31 31.38 -6.43
C GLU A 10 -13.97 30.00 -6.49
N ILE A 11 -13.41 29.06 -7.26
CA ILE A 11 -13.76 27.63 -7.11
C ILE A 11 -12.52 26.75 -7.35
N SER A 12 -11.44 26.98 -6.60
CA SER A 12 -10.25 26.09 -6.65
C SER A 12 -9.98 25.33 -5.35
N SER A 13 -10.56 25.76 -4.22
CA SER A 13 -10.20 25.23 -2.89
C SER A 13 -11.23 24.24 -2.32
N ILE A 14 -12.40 24.11 -2.93
CA ILE A 14 -13.49 23.23 -2.44
C ILE A 14 -13.31 21.79 -2.93
N SER A 15 -12.76 21.59 -4.12
CA SER A 15 -12.59 20.26 -4.73
C SER A 15 -11.67 19.33 -3.93
N PHE A 16 -10.64 19.88 -3.27
CA PHE A 16 -9.70 19.11 -2.45
C PHE A 16 -10.28 18.63 -1.12
N LEU A 17 -11.17 19.42 -0.50
CA LEU A 17 -11.78 19.10 0.79
C LEU A 17 -12.93 18.09 0.66
N ILE A 18 -13.62 18.06 -0.49
CA ILE A 18 -14.66 17.06 -0.77
C ILE A 18 -14.03 15.70 -1.08
N ASP A 19 -12.90 15.67 -1.79
CA ASP A 19 -12.24 14.42 -2.15
C ASP A 19 -11.80 13.62 -0.91
N SER A 20 -11.27 14.27 0.13
CA SER A 20 -10.91 13.60 1.38
C SER A 20 -12.08 12.81 2.01
N LYS A 21 -13.32 13.32 1.94
CA LYS A 21 -14.48 12.74 2.64
C LYS A 21 -14.91 11.36 2.11
N ASN A 22 -14.57 11.03 0.86
CA ASN A 22 -14.92 9.75 0.24
C ASN A 22 -13.76 8.75 0.20
N THR A 23 -12.63 9.08 0.83
CA THR A 23 -11.50 8.15 0.89
C THR A 23 -11.81 7.01 1.86
N LYS A 24 -11.75 5.79 1.35
CA LYS A 24 -11.88 4.56 2.14
C LYS A 24 -10.53 3.86 2.22
N THR A 25 -10.25 3.26 3.36
CA THR A 25 -9.04 2.47 3.57
C THR A 25 -9.43 1.00 3.67
N LEU A 26 -8.72 0.15 2.93
CA LEU A 26 -8.78 -1.29 3.04
C LEU A 26 -7.47 -1.77 3.66
N THR A 27 -7.54 -2.47 4.79
CA THR A 27 -6.38 -3.08 5.42
C THR A 27 -6.51 -4.59 5.34
N CYS A 28 -5.54 -5.25 4.73
CA CYS A 28 -5.52 -6.70 4.71
C CYS A 28 -4.32 -7.30 5.43
N THR A 29 -4.41 -8.59 5.73
CA THR A 29 -3.33 -9.36 6.33
C THR A 29 -3.24 -10.73 5.65
N ALA A 30 -2.03 -11.16 5.33
CA ALA A 30 -1.73 -12.54 4.99
C ALA A 30 -0.54 -13.01 5.84
N GLU A 31 -0.58 -14.27 6.25
CA GLU A 31 0.50 -14.91 6.98
C GLU A 31 1.01 -16.11 6.19
N GLY A 32 2.31 -16.37 6.29
CA GLY A 32 2.97 -17.46 5.58
C GLY A 32 4.19 -17.92 6.34
N THR A 33 4.79 -19.01 5.88
CA THR A 33 6.06 -19.52 6.41
C THR A 33 6.88 -20.09 5.27
N SER A 34 8.14 -19.71 5.20
CA SER A 34 9.11 -20.24 4.24
C SER A 34 10.44 -20.44 4.96
N SER A 35 11.01 -21.64 4.88
CA SER A 35 12.30 -21.98 5.51
C SER A 35 12.37 -21.57 6.99
N ASN A 36 11.32 -21.89 7.76
CA ASN A 36 11.14 -21.53 9.19
C ASN A 36 11.03 -20.03 9.49
N ILE A 37 11.11 -19.15 8.50
CA ILE A 37 10.88 -17.72 8.65
C ILE A 37 9.38 -17.47 8.45
N LYS A 38 8.71 -16.94 9.47
CA LYS A 38 7.30 -16.55 9.36
C LYS A 38 7.20 -15.20 8.67
N THR A 39 6.24 -15.06 7.77
CA THR A 39 5.99 -13.80 7.05
C THR A 39 4.62 -13.29 7.41
N LYS A 40 4.52 -12.00 7.74
CA LYS A 40 3.25 -11.29 7.91
C LYS A 40 3.20 -10.09 6.99
N SER A 41 2.30 -10.16 6.01
CA SER A 41 2.11 -9.15 4.97
C SER A 41 0.87 -8.32 5.27
N ASN A 42 1.00 -7.00 5.21
CA ASN A 42 -0.05 -6.03 5.54
C ASN A 42 -0.12 -4.95 4.45
N PRO A 43 -0.92 -5.16 3.39
CA PRO A 43 -1.30 -4.10 2.48
C PRO A 43 -2.32 -3.17 3.15
N GLU A 44 -2.07 -1.87 3.03
CA GLU A 44 -3.02 -0.80 3.30
C GLU A 44 -3.23 -0.04 2.00
N ILE A 45 -4.49 0.04 1.55
CA ILE A 45 -4.85 0.64 0.27
C ILE A 45 -5.93 1.68 0.48
N LYS A 46 -5.70 2.90 0.00
CA LYS A 46 -6.66 3.99 0.05
C LYS A 46 -7.30 4.16 -1.33
N VAL A 47 -8.63 4.07 -1.36
CA VAL A 47 -9.43 4.24 -2.58
C VAL A 47 -10.34 5.44 -2.42
N ASN A 48 -10.39 6.28 -3.44
CA ASN A 48 -11.22 7.48 -3.49
C ASN A 48 -11.76 7.64 -4.92
N ASN A 49 -13.07 7.84 -5.05
CA ASN A 49 -13.75 7.98 -6.35
C ASN A 49 -13.36 6.87 -7.34
N LYS A 50 -13.36 5.62 -6.84
CA LYS A 50 -12.94 4.42 -7.57
C LYS A 50 -11.47 4.43 -8.06
N LYS A 51 -10.60 5.29 -7.53
CA LYS A 51 -9.17 5.30 -7.86
C LYS A 51 -8.34 4.98 -6.63
N ILE A 52 -7.29 4.17 -6.81
CA ILE A 52 -6.27 3.97 -5.78
C ILE A 52 -5.46 5.27 -5.65
N LYS A 53 -5.41 5.84 -4.45
CA LYS A 53 -4.68 7.06 -4.14
C LYS A 53 -3.33 6.80 -3.50
N ASP A 54 -3.29 5.78 -2.65
CA ASP A 54 -2.12 5.43 -1.84
C ASP A 54 -2.14 3.94 -1.57
N MET A 55 -0.96 3.34 -1.59
CA MET A 55 -0.77 1.95 -1.24
C MET A 55 0.53 1.77 -0.49
N VAL A 56 0.43 1.17 0.69
CA VAL A 56 1.56 0.82 1.53
C VAL A 56 1.53 -0.67 1.78
N PHE A 57 2.62 -1.36 1.47
CA PHE A 57 2.78 -2.77 1.77
C PHE A 57 3.87 -2.96 2.78
N THR A 58 3.49 -3.50 3.93
CA THR A 58 4.45 -3.86 4.97
C THR A 58 4.58 -5.37 5.04
N VAL A 59 5.80 -5.88 4.96
CA VAL A 59 6.10 -7.30 5.19
C VAL A 59 7.03 -7.41 6.38
N ASN A 60 6.62 -8.16 7.40
CA ASN A 60 7.49 -8.53 8.51
C ASN A 60 7.93 -9.98 8.30
N MET A 61 9.24 -10.19 8.21
CA MET A 61 9.86 -11.51 8.26
C MET A 61 10.37 -11.74 9.68
N ILE A 62 9.79 -12.72 10.36
CA ILE A 62 10.11 -13.14 11.72
C ILE A 62 11.07 -14.32 11.61
N PHE A 63 12.33 -14.07 11.94
CA PHE A 63 13.40 -15.06 11.87
C PHE A 63 13.41 -15.90 13.15
N PRO A 64 13.67 -17.20 13.06
CA PRO A 64 14.02 -18.00 14.23
C PRO A 64 15.36 -17.52 14.82
N GLU A 65 15.58 -17.80 16.11
CA GLU A 65 16.73 -17.26 16.87
C GLU A 65 18.08 -17.59 16.23
N ASP A 66 18.22 -18.81 15.70
CA ASP A 66 19.41 -19.32 15.03
C ASP A 66 19.72 -18.62 13.69
N LEU A 67 18.77 -17.87 13.14
CA LEU A 67 18.93 -17.11 11.89
C LEU A 67 18.97 -15.60 12.09
N LEU A 68 18.85 -15.09 13.32
CA LEU A 68 18.82 -13.64 13.58
C LEU A 68 20.11 -12.94 13.12
N ASP A 69 21.27 -13.59 13.22
CA ASP A 69 22.54 -13.00 12.77
C ASP A 69 22.60 -12.78 11.25
N GLN A 70 21.77 -13.49 10.48
CA GLN A 70 21.72 -13.35 9.03
C GLN A 70 20.87 -12.15 8.57
N ARG A 71 20.11 -11.52 9.47
CA ARG A 71 19.13 -10.49 9.11
C ARG A 71 19.75 -9.29 8.36
N GLN A 72 20.96 -8.90 8.72
CA GLN A 72 21.66 -7.80 8.07
C GLN A 72 22.03 -8.13 6.62
N ASN A 73 22.42 -9.37 6.34
CA ASN A 73 22.74 -9.81 4.99
C ASN A 73 21.49 -9.75 4.09
N TYR A 74 20.36 -10.25 4.58
CA TYR A 74 19.07 -10.15 3.88
C TYR A 74 18.67 -8.70 3.61
N VAL A 75 18.80 -7.81 4.60
CA VAL A 75 18.52 -6.37 4.41
C VAL A 75 19.42 -5.79 3.31
N ASN A 76 20.71 -6.12 3.30
CA ASN A 76 21.64 -5.63 2.28
C ASN A 76 21.26 -6.12 0.88
N ILE A 77 20.96 -7.40 0.73
CA ILE A 77 20.52 -7.99 -0.54
C ILE A 77 19.23 -7.30 -1.05
N ILE A 78 18.25 -7.09 -0.18
CA ILE A 78 17.00 -6.43 -0.57
C ILE A 78 17.24 -4.98 -0.97
N ARG A 79 18.04 -4.21 -0.22
CA ARG A 79 18.36 -2.82 -0.61
C ARG A 79 19.08 -2.74 -1.96
N GLN A 80 19.92 -3.71 -2.27
CA GLN A 80 20.61 -3.79 -3.57
C GLN A 80 19.67 -4.20 -4.70
N THR A 81 18.83 -5.21 -4.50
CA THR A 81 18.01 -5.82 -5.55
C THR A 81 16.66 -5.13 -5.75
N LYS A 82 16.15 -4.47 -4.70
CA LYS A 82 14.85 -3.83 -4.61
C LYS A 82 14.98 -2.44 -3.96
N PRO A 83 15.70 -1.50 -4.59
CA PRO A 83 15.98 -0.18 -4.00
C PRO A 83 14.73 0.67 -3.74
N TYR A 84 13.61 0.34 -4.39
CA TYR A 84 12.31 0.96 -4.17
C TYR A 84 11.61 0.49 -2.88
N MET A 85 12.14 -0.54 -2.21
CA MET A 85 11.65 -1.01 -0.92
C MET A 85 12.54 -0.51 0.21
N SER A 86 11.93 0.06 1.24
CA SER A 86 12.64 0.34 2.50
C SER A 86 12.77 -0.96 3.29
N ALA A 87 13.99 -1.33 3.67
CA ALA A 87 14.27 -2.48 4.53
C ALA A 87 14.90 -2.04 5.85
N SER A 88 14.42 -2.55 6.97
CA SER A 88 14.91 -2.25 8.32
C SER A 88 14.92 -3.49 9.19
N ILE A 89 15.91 -3.61 10.06
CA ILE A 89 15.98 -4.66 11.08
C ILE A 89 14.95 -4.39 12.19
N THR A 90 14.36 -5.45 12.72
CA THR A 90 13.54 -5.44 13.94
C THR A 90 14.13 -6.38 14.98
N ASP A 91 13.60 -6.33 16.20
CA ASP A 91 13.88 -7.28 17.28
C ASP A 91 13.71 -8.73 16.84
N LYS A 92 12.65 -9.01 16.07
CA LYS A 92 12.26 -10.36 15.64
C LYS A 92 12.75 -10.75 14.24
N GLY A 93 13.43 -9.87 13.51
CA GLY A 93 13.89 -10.15 12.15
C GLY A 93 14.01 -8.90 11.31
N ILE A 94 13.20 -8.81 10.24
CA ILE A 94 13.28 -7.74 9.23
C ILE A 94 11.89 -7.24 8.88
N ARG A 95 11.78 -5.93 8.62
CA ARG A 95 10.61 -5.28 8.06
C ARG A 95 10.95 -4.67 6.71
N PHE A 96 10.08 -4.91 5.74
CA PHE A 96 10.07 -4.26 4.44
C PHE A 96 8.84 -3.37 4.34
N VAL A 97 9.02 -2.18 3.80
CA VAL A 97 7.94 -1.25 3.49
C VAL A 97 8.13 -0.79 2.06
N THR A 98 7.12 -1.04 1.24
CA THR A 98 7.03 -0.50 -0.10
C THR A 98 5.86 0.47 -0.16
N LYS A 99 6.10 1.65 -0.72
CA LYS A 99 5.07 2.65 -0.95
C LYS A 99 4.97 2.87 -2.44
N GLU A 100 3.76 2.76 -2.98
CA GLU A 100 3.52 3.05 -4.40
C GLU A 100 2.83 4.42 -4.55
N HIS A 101 3.32 5.19 -5.52
CA HIS A 101 2.68 6.43 -5.97
C HIS A 101 2.40 6.35 -7.48
N GLY A 102 1.45 5.47 -7.84
CA GLY A 102 0.88 5.35 -9.19
C GLY A 102 1.66 4.46 -10.14
N GLY A 103 0.96 3.51 -10.77
CA GLY A 103 1.53 2.54 -11.70
C GLY A 103 0.89 1.17 -11.51
N ASN A 104 1.64 0.21 -10.98
CA ASN A 104 1.20 -1.17 -10.86
C ASN A 104 1.85 -1.81 -9.63
N PHE A 105 1.06 -2.34 -8.69
CA PHE A 105 1.58 -2.81 -7.41
C PHE A 105 0.99 -4.17 -7.03
N ILE A 106 1.84 -5.18 -6.84
CA ILE A 106 1.44 -6.58 -6.59
C ILE A 106 0.49 -7.09 -7.70
N GLY A 107 0.79 -6.74 -8.96
CA GLY A 107 -0.05 -7.12 -10.10
C GLY A 107 -1.42 -6.44 -10.14
N ILE A 108 -1.66 -5.44 -9.29
CA ILE A 108 -2.85 -4.59 -9.35
C ILE A 108 -2.50 -3.33 -10.13
N ASP A 109 -3.08 -3.19 -11.32
CA ASP A 109 -3.03 -1.94 -12.06
C ASP A 109 -3.73 -0.86 -11.22
N THR A 110 -2.98 0.14 -10.79
CA THR A 110 -3.49 1.21 -9.92
C THR A 110 -4.14 2.35 -10.72
N THR A 111 -4.07 2.30 -12.05
CA THR A 111 -4.62 3.31 -12.95
C THR A 111 -6.08 3.05 -13.31
N GLN A 112 -6.55 1.81 -13.17
CA GLN A 112 -7.93 1.42 -13.45
C GLN A 112 -8.92 1.92 -12.40
N ASP A 113 -10.19 1.99 -12.79
CA ASP A 113 -11.28 2.21 -11.84
C ASP A 113 -11.53 0.93 -11.02
N ILE A 114 -11.52 1.04 -9.70
CA ILE A 114 -11.77 -0.07 -8.78
C ILE A 114 -12.41 0.42 -7.47
N THR A 115 -13.40 -0.32 -6.99
CA THR A 115 -14.01 -0.11 -5.67
C THR A 115 -13.28 -0.88 -4.57
N ILE A 116 -13.45 -0.45 -3.32
CA ILE A 116 -12.96 -1.20 -2.14
C ILE A 116 -13.44 -2.65 -2.14
N SER A 117 -14.70 -2.88 -2.53
CA SER A 117 -15.31 -4.22 -2.52
C SER A 117 -14.68 -5.15 -3.56
N GLU A 118 -14.41 -4.66 -4.76
CA GLU A 118 -13.71 -5.43 -5.81
C GLU A 118 -12.27 -5.72 -5.38
N LEU A 119 -11.57 -4.70 -4.86
CA LEU A 119 -10.21 -4.84 -4.36
C LEU A 119 -10.11 -5.86 -3.22
N LYS A 120 -11.08 -5.83 -2.30
CA LYS A 120 -11.21 -6.81 -1.22
C LYS A 120 -11.35 -8.23 -1.77
N GLN A 121 -12.23 -8.46 -2.72
CA GLN A 121 -12.42 -9.78 -3.34
C GLN A 121 -11.13 -10.28 -4.01
N VAL A 122 -10.45 -9.42 -4.77
CA VAL A 122 -9.19 -9.77 -5.44
C VAL A 122 -8.12 -10.20 -4.44
N LEU A 123 -7.96 -9.46 -3.33
CA LEU A 123 -6.99 -9.78 -2.30
C LEU A 123 -7.39 -11.03 -1.50
N GLU A 124 -8.67 -11.22 -1.22
CA GLU A 124 -9.18 -12.42 -0.52
C GLU A 124 -8.98 -13.70 -1.34
N VAL A 125 -9.15 -13.64 -2.67
CA VAL A 125 -8.79 -14.75 -3.59
C VAL A 125 -7.29 -15.08 -3.53
N GLN A 126 -6.44 -14.08 -3.28
CA GLN A 126 -4.99 -14.27 -3.10
C GLN A 126 -4.59 -14.71 -1.69
N GLY A 127 -5.56 -15.01 -0.81
CA GLY A 127 -5.32 -15.52 0.54
C GLY A 127 -5.14 -14.44 1.61
N TYR A 128 -5.46 -13.17 1.31
CA TYR A 128 -5.51 -12.13 2.33
C TYR A 128 -6.84 -12.16 3.09
N THR A 129 -6.83 -11.73 4.35
CA THR A 129 -8.03 -11.38 5.10
C THR A 129 -8.12 -9.87 5.22
N CYS A 130 -9.21 -9.27 4.73
CA CYS A 130 -9.35 -7.82 4.61
C CYS A 130 -10.44 -7.23 5.51
N LYS A 131 -10.18 -6.05 6.08
CA LYS A 131 -11.10 -5.28 6.93
C LYS A 131 -11.27 -3.85 6.40
#